data_AF-A0A672PX49-F1
#
_entry.id   AF-A0A672PX49-F1
#
_cell.length_a   1.000
_cell.length_b   1.000
_cell.length_c   1.000
_cell.angle_alpha   90.00
_cell.angle_beta   90.00
_cell.angle_gamma   90.00
#
_symmetry.space_group_name_H-M   'P 1'
#
loop_
_entity.id
_entity.type
_entity.pdbx_description
1 polymer ?
#
loop_
_entity_poly.entity_id
_entity_poly.type
_entity_poly.pdbx_seq_one_letter_code
_entity_poly.pdbx_strand_id
1 'polypeptide(L)'
;DLSVNKWENKVTALTIHQTLTADVPPTVVTPETSSPPASPATPGPPERGSYNVTNATDAVCLLARMGLQLKISFISSSSGKTVQEVLNLHPNLVKFSGSCDPDSATLILTEDNITLTFSFSLNSTSNKYHLSVLELSAALPDMTKHIVFRNTSLNYMVGTLGHSYMCQKEKTLSITPNFSLNTFQLQVQPFGVNGDFGAAEECELDEDDMLIPIIVGAALAVLVLIVILAYLIGRNRSHAGYQTI
;
A
#
# COMPACT_ATOMS: atom_id res chain seq x y z
N ASP A 1 12.65 36.93 -72.10
CA ASP A 1 13.63 37.62 -71.23
C ASP A 1 14.36 36.57 -70.40
N LEU A 2 15.67 36.29 -70.54
CA LEU A 2 16.86 37.18 -70.71
C LEU A 2 16.91 38.21 -69.57
N SER A 3 17.98 38.40 -68.79
CA SER A 3 19.40 38.00 -68.89
C SER A 3 19.99 37.81 -67.47
N VAL A 4 20.84 36.83 -67.18
CA VAL A 4 22.33 36.85 -67.29
C VAL A 4 23.04 37.79 -66.30
N ASN A 5 23.68 37.16 -65.30
CA ASN A 5 25.05 37.32 -64.77
C ASN A 5 25.75 38.70 -64.80
N LYS A 6 26.39 39.06 -63.68
CA LYS A 6 27.78 39.58 -63.74
C LYS A 6 28.61 39.20 -62.52
N TRP A 7 29.78 38.60 -62.78
CA TRP A 7 30.90 38.46 -61.83
C TRP A 7 31.94 39.55 -62.13
N GLU A 8 32.67 40.01 -61.12
CA GLU A 8 33.96 40.69 -61.33
C GLU A 8 34.91 40.44 -60.15
N ASN A 9 36.10 39.93 -60.46
CA ASN A 9 37.17 39.59 -59.51
C ASN A 9 38.18 40.74 -59.38
N LYS A 10 38.90 40.86 -58.25
CA LYS A 10 40.26 41.44 -58.26
C LYS A 10 41.19 40.95 -57.14
N VAL A 11 42.48 40.97 -57.45
CA VAL A 11 43.65 40.33 -56.78
C VAL A 11 44.78 41.39 -56.65
N THR A 12 45.79 41.35 -55.78
CA THR A 12 46.34 40.32 -54.86
C THR A 12 47.03 40.99 -53.66
N ALA A 13 47.12 40.35 -52.48
CA ALA A 13 48.21 40.63 -51.53
C ALA A 13 48.56 39.41 -50.64
N LEU A 14 49.83 38.97 -50.68
CA LEU A 14 50.43 38.07 -49.69
C LEU A 14 50.92 38.87 -48.48
N THR A 15 50.78 38.31 -47.27
CA THR A 15 51.74 38.51 -46.17
C THR A 15 51.87 37.22 -45.38
N ILE A 16 53.08 36.70 -45.25
CA ILE A 16 53.44 35.58 -44.36
C ILE A 16 53.78 36.15 -42.98
N HIS A 17 53.28 35.54 -41.90
CA HIS A 17 53.93 35.58 -40.58
C HIS A 17 53.77 34.23 -39.87
N GLN A 18 54.71 33.92 -38.97
CA GLN A 18 55.03 32.55 -38.56
C GLN A 18 54.42 32.14 -37.21
N THR A 19 54.14 30.84 -37.07
CA THR A 19 54.23 30.00 -35.86
C THR A 19 53.92 30.60 -34.47
N LEU A 20 52.97 29.96 -33.77
CA LEU A 20 53.33 29.26 -32.53
C LEU A 20 52.40 28.06 -32.29
N THR A 21 52.98 26.94 -31.86
CA THR A 21 52.26 25.69 -31.53
C THR A 21 51.70 25.74 -30.12
N ALA A 22 50.45 25.35 -29.93
CA ALA A 22 49.89 25.00 -28.62
C ALA A 22 49.32 23.58 -28.70
N ASP A 23 50.02 22.64 -28.08
CA ASP A 23 49.64 21.24 -28.00
C ASP A 23 48.50 21.07 -27.01
N VAL A 24 47.37 20.50 -27.44
CA VAL A 24 46.20 20.24 -26.60
C VAL A 24 46.00 18.73 -26.53
N PRO A 25 46.12 18.10 -25.34
CA PRO A 25 46.02 16.66 -25.23
C PRO A 25 44.60 16.16 -25.58
N PRO A 26 44.47 14.99 -26.22
CA PRO A 26 43.17 14.48 -26.64
C PRO A 26 42.32 14.07 -25.43
N THR A 27 41.16 14.70 -25.27
CA THR A 27 40.17 14.30 -24.27
C THR A 27 39.61 12.94 -24.61
N VAL A 28 39.93 11.93 -23.80
CA VAL A 28 39.35 10.58 -23.91
C VAL A 28 37.88 10.64 -23.56
N VAL A 29 37.01 10.40 -24.54
CA VAL A 29 35.56 10.30 -24.32
C VAL A 29 35.27 8.95 -23.65
N THR A 30 34.93 8.98 -22.37
CA THR A 30 34.49 7.79 -21.63
C THR A 30 33.14 7.33 -22.19
N PRO A 31 32.93 6.03 -22.46
CA PRO A 31 31.63 5.56 -22.93
C PRO A 31 30.55 5.77 -21.85
N GLU A 32 29.45 6.41 -22.22
CA GLU A 32 28.29 6.57 -21.34
C GLU A 32 27.66 5.19 -21.07
N THR A 33 27.78 4.73 -19.83
CA THR A 33 27.06 3.54 -19.36
C THR A 33 25.57 3.83 -19.40
N SER A 34 24.84 3.25 -20.36
CA SER A 34 23.39 3.41 -20.40
C SER A 34 22.77 2.82 -19.13
N SER A 35 21.97 3.62 -18.43
CA SER A 35 21.19 3.13 -17.31
C SER A 35 20.18 2.09 -17.79
N PRO A 36 19.94 1.01 -17.03
CA PRO A 36 18.89 0.05 -17.38
C PRO A 36 17.52 0.77 -17.45
N PRO A 37 16.61 0.34 -18.34
CA PRO A 37 15.32 0.99 -18.51
C PRO A 37 14.56 1.03 -17.18
N ALA A 38 14.03 2.20 -16.84
CA ALA A 38 13.30 2.41 -15.60
C ALA A 38 12.08 1.48 -15.54
N SER A 39 12.03 0.63 -14.52
CA SER A 39 10.82 -0.12 -14.18
C SER A 39 9.67 0.87 -13.94
N PRO A 40 8.42 0.54 -14.33
CA PRO A 40 7.27 1.35 -13.97
C PRO A 40 7.26 1.60 -12.46
N ALA A 41 7.21 2.87 -12.06
CA ALA A 41 7.15 3.23 -10.66
C ALA A 41 5.78 2.82 -10.10
N THR A 42 5.77 1.93 -9.10
CA THR A 42 4.56 1.63 -8.33
C THR A 42 4.00 2.94 -7.74
N PRO A 43 2.68 3.19 -7.78
CA PRO A 43 2.11 4.37 -7.13
C PRO A 43 2.51 4.45 -5.66
N GLY A 44 2.80 5.67 -5.20
CA GLY A 44 2.99 5.93 -3.77
C GLY A 44 1.71 5.72 -2.97
N PRO A 45 1.75 5.87 -1.63
CA PRO A 45 0.57 5.73 -0.79
C PRO A 45 -0.58 6.65 -1.26
N PRO A 46 -1.84 6.15 -1.28
CA PRO A 46 -3.01 6.93 -1.68
C PRO A 46 -3.33 8.05 -0.68
N GLU A 47 -3.95 9.12 -1.18
CA GLU A 47 -4.51 10.18 -0.33
C GLU A 47 -5.67 9.63 0.52
N ARG A 48 -5.80 10.12 1.76
CA ARG A 48 -6.85 9.70 2.68
C ARG A 48 -8.16 10.43 2.37
N GLY A 49 -9.13 9.73 1.78
CA GLY A 49 -10.46 10.27 1.56
C GLY A 49 -11.31 10.28 2.82
N SER A 50 -12.41 11.06 2.80
CA SER A 50 -13.42 11.12 3.86
C SER A 50 -14.80 11.00 3.24
N TYR A 51 -15.56 9.99 3.67
CA TYR A 51 -16.84 9.59 3.09
C TYR A 51 -17.88 9.44 4.20
N ASN A 52 -19.13 9.73 3.89
CA ASN A 52 -20.26 9.48 4.79
C ASN A 52 -21.43 8.88 4.01
N VAL A 53 -22.33 8.21 4.73
CA VAL A 53 -23.61 7.73 4.21
C VAL A 53 -24.69 8.18 5.18
N THR A 54 -25.77 8.75 4.64
CA THR A 54 -26.98 9.08 5.39
C THR A 54 -28.07 8.04 5.14
N ASN A 55 -28.95 7.87 6.12
CA ASN A 55 -30.16 7.08 5.96
C ASN A 55 -31.30 7.92 5.33
N ALA A 56 -32.48 7.33 5.16
CA ALA A 56 -33.66 8.01 4.62
C ALA A 56 -34.23 9.15 5.52
N THR A 57 -33.64 9.41 6.69
CA THR A 57 -34.00 10.51 7.59
C THR A 57 -32.87 11.55 7.71
N ASP A 58 -31.98 11.61 6.72
CA ASP A 58 -30.78 12.48 6.65
C ASP A 58 -29.80 12.34 7.83
N ALA A 59 -29.94 11.30 8.66
CA ALA A 59 -29.00 11.02 9.74
C ALA A 59 -27.81 10.22 9.20
N VAL A 60 -26.59 10.67 9.53
CA VAL A 60 -25.37 9.93 9.18
C VAL A 60 -25.38 8.57 9.89
N CYS A 61 -25.18 7.50 9.13
CA CYS A 61 -25.26 6.13 9.59
C CYS A 61 -23.98 5.32 9.32
N LEU A 62 -23.09 5.83 8.45
CA LEU A 62 -21.75 5.31 8.24
C LEU A 62 -20.77 6.47 8.04
N LEU A 63 -19.63 6.42 8.72
CA LEU A 63 -18.47 7.29 8.51
C LEU A 63 -17.25 6.47 8.08
N ALA A 64 -16.47 7.00 7.14
CA ALA A 64 -15.24 6.37 6.66
C ALA A 64 -14.16 7.43 6.36
N ARG A 65 -12.94 7.20 6.82
CA ARG A 65 -11.74 7.97 6.46
C ARG A 65 -10.59 7.03 6.13
N MET A 66 -10.26 6.87 4.85
CA MET A 66 -9.29 5.86 4.40
C MET A 66 -8.64 6.25 3.07
N GLY A 67 -7.35 5.99 2.93
CA GLY A 67 -6.67 5.90 1.63
C GLY A 67 -6.78 4.48 1.10
N LEU A 68 -7.02 4.33 -0.21
CA LEU A 68 -7.32 3.05 -0.85
C LEU A 68 -6.45 2.83 -2.09
N GLN A 69 -5.78 1.69 -2.14
CA GLN A 69 -4.99 1.24 -3.28
C GLN A 69 -5.46 -0.16 -3.70
N LEU A 70 -5.86 -0.27 -4.96
CA LEU A 70 -6.33 -1.48 -5.61
C LEU A 70 -5.13 -2.19 -6.23
N LYS A 71 -4.97 -3.49 -5.95
CA LYS A 71 -3.95 -4.34 -6.58
C LYS A 71 -4.65 -5.45 -7.35
N ILE A 72 -4.68 -5.33 -8.68
CA ILE A 72 -5.51 -6.14 -9.57
C ILE A 72 -4.62 -6.91 -10.55
N SER A 73 -4.83 -8.22 -10.67
CA SER A 73 -4.18 -9.08 -11.67
C SER A 73 -5.20 -9.49 -12.73
N PHE A 74 -4.94 -9.17 -14.01
CA PHE A 74 -5.86 -9.45 -15.12
C PHE A 74 -5.13 -9.77 -16.42
N ILE A 75 -5.83 -10.31 -17.41
CA ILE A 75 -5.25 -10.58 -18.74
C ILE A 75 -5.29 -9.28 -19.56
N SER A 76 -4.11 -8.77 -19.91
CA SER A 76 -3.91 -7.60 -20.74
C SER A 76 -4.39 -7.86 -22.18
N SER A 77 -5.19 -6.95 -22.71
CA SER A 77 -5.73 -6.99 -24.07
C SER A 77 -4.63 -6.78 -25.13
N SER A 78 -3.64 -5.95 -24.82
CA SER A 78 -2.53 -5.59 -25.71
C SER A 78 -1.46 -6.69 -25.79
N SER A 79 -1.21 -7.42 -24.70
CA SER A 79 -0.14 -8.42 -24.62
C SER A 79 -0.61 -9.88 -24.57
N GLY A 80 -1.90 -10.13 -24.27
CA GLY A 80 -2.47 -11.47 -24.08
C GLY A 80 -1.94 -12.20 -22.82
N LYS A 81 -1.21 -11.51 -21.94
CA LYS A 81 -0.57 -12.07 -20.74
C LYS A 81 -1.25 -11.54 -19.48
N THR A 82 -1.12 -12.28 -18.38
CA THR A 82 -1.49 -11.75 -17.07
C THR A 82 -0.54 -10.62 -16.69
N VAL A 83 -1.08 -9.44 -16.45
CA VAL A 83 -0.41 -8.27 -15.89
C VAL A 83 -0.96 -8.00 -14.49
N GLN A 84 -0.20 -7.25 -13.70
CA GLN A 84 -0.64 -6.75 -12.40
C GLN A 84 -0.56 -5.22 -12.42
N GLU A 85 -1.67 -4.60 -12.08
CA GLU A 85 -1.82 -3.15 -11.99
C GLU A 85 -2.08 -2.76 -10.54
N VAL A 86 -1.47 -1.65 -10.14
CA VAL A 86 -1.65 -1.03 -8.83
C VAL A 86 -2.21 0.36 -9.09
N LEU A 87 -3.34 0.69 -8.48
CA LEU A 87 -4.06 1.94 -8.72
C LEU A 87 -4.55 2.53 -7.40
N ASN A 88 -4.28 3.81 -7.18
CA ASN A 88 -4.86 4.56 -6.07
C ASN A 88 -6.25 5.07 -6.46
N LEU A 89 -7.19 5.02 -5.52
CA LEU A 89 -8.41 5.84 -5.63
C LEU A 89 -8.10 7.27 -5.18
N HIS A 90 -8.59 8.26 -5.92
CA HIS A 90 -8.37 9.68 -5.66
C HIS A 90 -9.62 10.29 -4.99
N PRO A 91 -9.55 10.72 -3.72
CA PRO A 91 -10.72 11.23 -2.99
C PRO A 91 -11.43 12.40 -3.67
N ASN A 92 -10.69 13.18 -4.47
CA ASN A 92 -11.21 14.33 -5.23
C ASN A 92 -11.99 13.94 -6.50
N LEU A 93 -11.89 12.69 -6.96
CA LEU A 93 -12.58 12.14 -8.13
C LEU A 93 -13.65 11.10 -7.76
N VAL A 94 -13.46 10.40 -6.64
CA VAL A 94 -14.41 9.41 -6.10
C VAL A 94 -15.77 10.05 -5.80
N LYS A 95 -16.82 9.50 -6.40
CA LYS A 95 -18.20 9.66 -5.95
C LYS A 95 -18.52 8.57 -4.94
N PHE A 96 -19.18 8.93 -3.84
CA PHE A 96 -19.59 7.98 -2.82
C PHE A 96 -21.11 7.93 -2.67
N SER A 97 -21.64 6.77 -2.32
CA SER A 97 -23.05 6.53 -1.98
C SER A 97 -23.17 5.32 -1.05
N GLY A 98 -24.38 4.96 -0.66
CA GLY A 98 -24.62 3.80 0.20
C GLY A 98 -26.03 3.76 0.76
N SER A 99 -26.25 2.85 1.70
CA SER A 99 -27.49 2.70 2.48
C SER A 99 -27.17 2.16 3.87
N CYS A 100 -28.08 2.38 4.82
CA CYS A 100 -28.02 1.69 6.12
C CYS A 100 -29.43 1.21 6.51
N ASP A 101 -29.50 -0.08 6.77
CA ASP A 101 -30.59 -0.82 7.40
C ASP A 101 -30.22 -1.10 8.88
N PRO A 102 -31.11 -1.67 9.71
CA PRO A 102 -30.83 -1.91 11.13
C PRO A 102 -29.64 -2.84 11.40
N ASP A 103 -29.36 -3.78 10.49
CA ASP A 103 -28.30 -4.80 10.61
C ASP A 103 -27.32 -4.84 9.44
N SER A 104 -27.53 -4.01 8.41
CA SER A 104 -26.71 -3.96 7.19
C SER A 104 -26.35 -2.51 6.82
N ALA A 105 -25.12 -2.25 6.41
CA ALA A 105 -24.71 -0.93 5.92
C ALA A 105 -23.78 -1.07 4.72
N THR A 106 -23.94 -0.22 3.71
CA THR A 106 -23.14 -0.24 2.48
C THR A 106 -22.43 1.10 2.27
N LEU A 107 -21.19 1.03 1.78
CA LEU A 107 -20.45 2.16 1.25
C LEU A 107 -19.98 1.80 -0.15
N ILE A 108 -20.41 2.57 -1.14
CA ILE A 108 -20.08 2.39 -2.55
C ILE A 108 -19.20 3.57 -2.95
N LEU A 109 -18.00 3.29 -3.46
CA LEU A 109 -17.06 4.28 -3.98
C LEU A 109 -16.87 4.05 -5.48
N THR A 110 -17.11 5.08 -6.29
CA THR A 110 -17.03 5.00 -7.76
C THR A 110 -16.07 6.06 -8.30
N GLU A 111 -15.07 5.63 -9.07
CA GLU A 111 -14.12 6.48 -9.80
C GLU A 111 -13.98 5.90 -11.22
N ASP A 112 -14.24 6.73 -12.24
CA ASP A 112 -14.32 6.31 -13.65
C ASP A 112 -15.13 5.01 -13.87
N ASN A 113 -14.47 3.94 -14.35
CA ASN A 113 -15.06 2.63 -14.61
C ASN A 113 -14.81 1.62 -13.47
N ILE A 114 -14.56 2.12 -12.26
CA ILE A 114 -14.27 1.35 -11.06
C ILE A 114 -15.36 1.62 -10.03
N THR A 115 -15.90 0.57 -9.42
CA THR A 115 -16.81 0.67 -8.28
C THR A 115 -16.38 -0.34 -7.22
N LEU A 116 -16.09 0.16 -6.03
CA LEU A 116 -15.69 -0.61 -4.86
C LEU A 116 -16.80 -0.51 -3.81
N THR A 117 -17.41 -1.64 -3.49
CA THR A 117 -18.54 -1.76 -2.57
C THR A 117 -18.10 -2.49 -1.31
N PHE A 118 -18.15 -1.80 -0.18
CA PHE A 118 -18.04 -2.36 1.15
C PHE A 118 -19.45 -2.65 1.68
N SER A 119 -19.66 -3.82 2.29
CA SER A 119 -20.89 -4.11 3.02
C SER A 119 -20.56 -4.63 4.42
N PHE A 120 -21.13 -3.98 5.42
CA PHE A 120 -20.97 -4.29 6.82
C PHE A 120 -22.23 -4.97 7.34
N SER A 121 -22.04 -5.93 8.25
CA SER A 121 -23.12 -6.63 8.93
C SER A 121 -22.97 -6.50 10.44
N LEU A 122 -24.05 -6.13 11.11
CA LEU A 122 -24.14 -6.00 12.57
C LEU A 122 -24.83 -7.23 13.16
N ASN A 123 -24.18 -7.86 14.14
CA ASN A 123 -24.82 -8.85 15.00
C ASN A 123 -25.41 -8.13 16.23
N SER A 124 -26.71 -7.89 16.21
CA SER A 124 -27.44 -7.18 17.28
C SER A 124 -27.46 -7.91 18.63
N THR A 125 -27.12 -9.21 18.67
CA THR A 125 -27.02 -9.98 19.92
C THR A 125 -25.68 -9.73 20.62
N SER A 126 -24.59 -9.60 19.87
CA SER A 126 -23.25 -9.31 20.41
C SER A 126 -22.86 -7.83 20.35
N ASN A 127 -23.67 -6.99 19.69
CA ASN A 127 -23.37 -5.59 19.36
C ASN A 127 -22.02 -5.42 18.62
N LYS A 128 -21.64 -6.41 17.81
CA LYS A 128 -20.41 -6.36 16.99
C LYS A 128 -20.75 -6.28 15.50
N TYR A 129 -20.12 -5.35 14.79
CA TYR A 129 -20.14 -5.30 13.33
C TYR A 129 -18.84 -5.85 12.74
N HIS A 130 -18.88 -6.18 11.45
CA HIS A 130 -17.71 -6.49 10.63
C HIS A 130 -18.00 -6.16 9.17
N LEU A 131 -16.95 -5.96 8.37
CA LEU A 131 -17.01 -5.99 6.91
C LEU A 131 -17.25 -7.44 6.49
N SER A 132 -18.44 -7.74 5.98
CA SER A 132 -18.88 -9.07 5.56
C SER A 132 -18.71 -9.31 4.07
N VAL A 133 -18.90 -8.26 3.25
CA VAL A 133 -18.71 -8.30 1.80
C VAL A 133 -17.76 -7.19 1.36
N LEU A 134 -16.85 -7.53 0.45
CA LEU A 134 -16.18 -6.56 -0.41
C LEU A 134 -16.32 -7.01 -1.87
N GLU A 135 -16.77 -6.09 -2.72
CA GLU A 135 -16.91 -6.29 -4.16
C GLU A 135 -16.18 -5.17 -4.91
N LEU A 136 -15.34 -5.55 -5.88
CA LEU A 136 -14.74 -4.65 -6.86
C LEU A 136 -15.31 -4.97 -8.24
N SER A 137 -15.89 -3.97 -8.88
CA SER A 137 -16.32 -3.97 -10.28
C SER A 137 -15.39 -3.03 -11.06
N ALA A 138 -14.69 -3.53 -12.09
CA ALA A 138 -13.69 -2.73 -12.81
C ALA A 138 -13.66 -3.02 -14.32
N ALA A 139 -13.48 -1.97 -15.12
CA ALA A 139 -13.13 -2.05 -16.54
C ALA A 139 -12.01 -1.06 -16.86
N LEU A 140 -10.76 -1.50 -16.74
CA LEU A 140 -9.56 -0.70 -17.05
C LEU A 140 -9.25 -0.72 -18.55
N PRO A 141 -8.51 0.27 -19.10
CA PRO A 141 -8.30 0.41 -20.55
C PRO A 141 -7.64 -0.78 -21.24
N ASP A 142 -6.78 -1.54 -20.56
CA ASP A 142 -6.12 -2.75 -21.11
C ASP A 142 -6.80 -4.06 -20.65
N MET A 143 -7.95 -4.02 -19.98
CA MET A 143 -8.70 -5.24 -19.66
C MET A 143 -9.46 -5.74 -20.90
N THR A 144 -9.37 -7.04 -21.20
CA THR A 144 -10.11 -7.65 -22.33
C THR A 144 -11.64 -7.57 -22.16
N LYS A 145 -12.13 -7.41 -20.94
CA LYS A 145 -13.55 -7.30 -20.57
C LYS A 145 -13.70 -6.69 -19.17
N HIS A 146 -14.92 -6.27 -18.83
CA HIS A 146 -15.30 -5.97 -17.45
C HIS A 146 -15.11 -7.18 -16.53
N ILE A 147 -14.60 -6.95 -15.31
CA ILE A 147 -14.33 -7.99 -14.30
C ILE A 147 -14.95 -7.57 -12.97
N VAL A 148 -15.52 -8.54 -12.26
CA VAL A 148 -15.98 -8.41 -10.87
C VAL A 148 -15.20 -9.38 -9.98
N PHE A 149 -14.63 -8.86 -8.90
CA PHE A 149 -14.01 -9.64 -7.81
C PHE A 149 -14.86 -9.46 -6.56
N ARG A 150 -15.22 -10.56 -5.89
CA ARG A 150 -16.10 -10.51 -4.71
C ARG A 150 -15.66 -11.53 -3.66
N ASN A 151 -15.73 -11.13 -2.40
CA ASN A 151 -15.71 -12.05 -1.25
C ASN A 151 -16.88 -11.69 -0.32
N THR A 152 -17.69 -12.67 0.07
CA THR A 152 -18.93 -12.53 0.85
C THR A 152 -18.86 -13.14 2.24
N SER A 153 -17.68 -13.59 2.67
CA SER A 153 -17.46 -14.23 3.96
C SER A 153 -16.24 -13.62 4.65
N LEU A 154 -16.08 -12.31 4.50
CA LEU A 154 -15.06 -11.56 5.21
C LEU A 154 -15.44 -11.45 6.68
N ASN A 155 -14.42 -11.41 7.54
CA ASN A 155 -14.55 -11.06 8.95
C ASN A 155 -13.43 -10.07 9.29
N TYR A 156 -13.55 -8.87 8.73
CA TYR A 156 -12.52 -7.82 8.82
C TYR A 156 -13.14 -6.50 9.28
N MET A 157 -12.34 -5.52 9.69
CA MET A 157 -12.84 -4.26 10.28
C MET A 157 -13.87 -4.50 11.39
N VAL A 158 -13.58 -5.45 12.28
CA VAL A 158 -14.48 -5.87 13.36
C VAL A 158 -14.49 -4.80 14.45
N GLY A 159 -15.67 -4.35 14.88
CA GLY A 159 -15.80 -3.31 15.91
C GLY A 159 -17.11 -3.41 16.70
N THR A 160 -17.22 -2.67 17.81
CA THR A 160 -18.47 -2.55 18.59
C THR A 160 -19.41 -1.51 18.00
N LEU A 161 -20.72 -1.75 18.06
CA LEU A 161 -21.75 -0.77 17.74
C LEU A 161 -21.50 0.56 18.47
N GLY A 162 -21.43 1.66 17.74
CA GLY A 162 -21.13 2.99 18.27
C GLY A 162 -19.64 3.32 18.43
N HIS A 163 -18.74 2.36 18.18
CA HIS A 163 -17.29 2.52 18.14
C HIS A 163 -16.79 2.53 16.69
N SER A 164 -15.63 3.15 16.45
CA SER A 164 -14.97 3.14 15.15
C SER A 164 -13.83 2.11 15.11
N TYR A 165 -13.68 1.37 14.02
CA TYR A 165 -12.49 0.55 13.77
C TYR A 165 -11.42 1.45 13.15
N MET A 166 -10.22 1.48 13.73
CA MET A 166 -9.11 2.35 13.29
C MET A 166 -7.85 1.53 13.00
N CYS A 167 -7.09 1.91 11.97
CA CYS A 167 -5.83 1.28 11.62
C CYS A 167 -4.86 2.28 11.01
N GLN A 168 -3.81 2.65 11.75
CA GLN A 168 -2.87 3.69 11.33
C GLN A 168 -1.86 3.22 10.26
N LYS A 169 -1.29 2.02 10.46
CA LYS A 169 -0.39 1.38 9.47
C LYS A 169 -1.19 0.85 8.27
N GLU A 170 -0.49 0.59 7.18
CA GLU A 170 -1.05 -0.09 6.01
C GLU A 170 -1.57 -1.50 6.36
N LYS A 171 -2.75 -1.86 5.84
CA LYS A 171 -3.25 -3.24 5.87
C LYS A 171 -3.68 -3.69 4.48
N THR A 172 -3.23 -4.87 4.09
CA THR A 172 -3.57 -5.55 2.82
C THR A 172 -4.63 -6.62 3.06
N LEU A 173 -5.79 -6.46 2.43
CA LEU A 173 -6.89 -7.42 2.43
C LEU A 173 -6.83 -8.22 1.14
N SER A 174 -6.51 -9.52 1.20
CA SER A 174 -6.57 -10.41 0.05
C SER A 174 -8.00 -10.91 -0.16
N ILE A 175 -8.65 -10.42 -1.22
CA ILE A 175 -10.08 -10.63 -1.48
C ILE A 175 -10.27 -11.86 -2.35
N THR A 176 -9.47 -11.95 -3.41
CA THR A 176 -9.35 -13.10 -4.31
C THR A 176 -7.87 -13.26 -4.71
N PRO A 177 -7.44 -14.38 -5.33
CA PRO A 177 -6.05 -14.53 -5.83
C PRO A 177 -5.61 -13.45 -6.83
N ASN A 178 -6.58 -12.76 -7.45
CA ASN A 178 -6.37 -11.75 -8.48
C ASN A 178 -6.71 -10.31 -8.01
N PHE A 179 -7.14 -10.14 -6.75
CA PHE A 179 -7.46 -8.82 -6.21
C PHE A 179 -7.16 -8.73 -4.71
N SER A 180 -6.30 -7.77 -4.36
CA SER A 180 -6.08 -7.30 -3.00
C SER A 180 -6.42 -5.81 -2.88
N LEU A 181 -6.96 -5.41 -1.73
CA LEU A 181 -7.18 -4.02 -1.36
C LEU A 181 -6.17 -3.63 -0.26
N ASN A 182 -5.33 -2.63 -0.52
CA ASN A 182 -4.47 -2.02 0.47
C ASN A 182 -5.16 -0.79 1.05
N THR A 183 -5.19 -0.68 2.37
CA THR A 183 -5.87 0.38 3.13
C THR A 183 -4.86 1.16 3.96
N PHE A 184 -4.97 2.49 3.97
CA PHE A 184 -4.00 3.41 4.59
C PHE A 184 -4.72 4.39 5.52
N GLN A 185 -4.24 4.53 6.75
CA GLN A 185 -4.85 5.40 7.79
C GLN A 185 -6.37 5.16 7.87
N LEU A 186 -6.78 3.90 7.89
CA LEU A 186 -8.18 3.49 7.90
C LEU A 186 -8.84 3.94 9.21
N GLN A 187 -10.02 4.54 9.12
CA GLN A 187 -10.96 4.64 10.22
C GLN A 187 -12.37 4.49 9.65
N VAL A 188 -13.18 3.58 10.19
CA VAL A 188 -14.54 3.33 9.71
C VAL A 188 -15.47 3.07 10.88
N GLN A 189 -16.70 3.57 10.77
CA GLN A 189 -17.77 3.27 11.70
C GLN A 189 -19.07 3.11 10.91
N PRO A 190 -19.51 1.88 10.63
CA PRO A 190 -20.89 1.60 10.28
C PRO A 190 -21.74 1.56 11.56
N PHE A 191 -22.99 2.01 11.48
CA PHE A 191 -23.98 2.00 12.55
C PHE A 191 -23.62 2.88 13.78
N GLY A 192 -24.64 3.25 14.55
CA GLY A 192 -24.46 3.94 15.85
C GLY A 192 -23.69 5.27 15.79
N VAL A 193 -23.61 5.91 14.62
CA VAL A 193 -22.95 7.21 14.45
C VAL A 193 -23.80 8.31 15.11
N ASN A 194 -23.20 9.12 15.97
CA ASN A 194 -23.85 10.21 16.68
C ASN A 194 -23.03 11.50 16.51
N GLY A 195 -23.04 12.05 15.29
CA GLY A 195 -22.18 13.16 14.89
C GLY A 195 -20.90 12.67 14.22
N ASP A 196 -19.79 12.69 14.95
CA ASP A 196 -18.48 12.21 14.51
C ASP A 196 -18.25 10.72 14.85
N PHE A 197 -17.06 10.21 14.54
CA PHE A 197 -16.60 8.89 14.98
C PHE A 197 -16.65 8.76 16.52
N GLY A 198 -17.19 7.64 17.00
CA GLY A 198 -17.07 7.20 18.38
C GLY A 198 -15.68 6.63 18.68
N ALA A 199 -15.51 6.14 19.91
CA ALA A 199 -14.24 5.63 20.43
C ALA A 199 -13.60 4.61 19.46
N ALA A 200 -12.29 4.74 19.25
CA ALA A 200 -11.56 3.91 18.30
C ALA A 200 -11.13 2.57 18.93
N GLU A 201 -11.58 1.47 18.33
CA GLU A 201 -10.98 0.14 18.47
C GLU A 201 -9.86 0.04 17.44
N GLU A 202 -8.61 0.11 17.89
CA GLU A 202 -7.44 0.04 17.01
C GLU A 202 -7.19 -1.41 16.56
N CYS A 203 -6.86 -1.58 15.28
CA CYS A 203 -6.57 -2.87 14.68
C CYS A 203 -5.33 -3.48 15.33
N GLU A 204 -5.36 -4.79 15.57
CA GLU A 204 -4.19 -5.53 16.02
C GLU A 204 -3.09 -5.45 14.94
N LEU A 205 -2.05 -4.69 15.25
CA LEU A 205 -0.85 -4.47 14.45
C LEU A 205 0.35 -4.91 15.27
N ASP A 206 0.75 -6.15 15.02
CA ASP A 206 2.08 -6.64 15.32
C ASP A 206 2.37 -6.78 16.83
N GLU A 207 1.39 -7.29 17.59
CA GLU A 207 1.71 -7.86 18.91
C GLU A 207 2.76 -8.98 18.76
N ASP A 208 2.63 -9.85 17.75
CA ASP A 208 3.58 -10.94 17.50
C ASP A 208 5.05 -10.48 17.29
N ASP A 209 5.32 -9.43 16.49
CA ASP A 209 6.69 -9.01 16.19
C ASP A 209 7.45 -8.46 17.42
N MET A 210 6.73 -7.99 18.45
CA MET A 210 7.34 -7.63 19.75
C MET A 210 7.19 -8.72 20.81
N LEU A 211 6.12 -9.52 20.79
CA LEU A 211 5.94 -10.65 21.71
C LEU A 211 6.95 -11.76 21.45
N ILE A 212 7.24 -12.10 20.19
CA ILE A 212 8.23 -13.14 19.83
C ILE A 212 9.61 -12.86 20.47
N PRO A 213 10.25 -11.69 20.30
CA PRO A 213 11.53 -11.42 20.95
C PRO A 213 11.44 -11.32 22.48
N ILE A 214 10.31 -10.89 23.05
CA ILE A 214 10.10 -10.91 24.52
C ILE A 214 10.04 -12.34 25.05
N ILE A 215 9.27 -13.22 24.40
CA ILE A 215 9.12 -14.64 24.77
C ILE A 215 10.45 -15.38 24.63
N VAL A 216 11.16 -15.16 23.51
CA VAL A 216 12.50 -15.74 23.28
C VAL A 216 13.50 -15.22 24.33
N GLY A 217 13.50 -13.92 24.63
CA GLY A 217 14.37 -13.33 25.65
C GLY A 217 14.12 -13.90 27.05
N ALA A 218 12.85 -14.04 27.45
CA ALA A 218 12.47 -14.63 28.72
C ALA A 218 12.89 -16.11 28.82
N ALA A 219 12.66 -16.90 27.76
CA ALA A 219 13.05 -18.30 27.72
C ALA A 219 14.57 -18.51 27.84
N LEU A 220 15.36 -17.68 27.15
CA LEU A 220 16.82 -17.71 27.24
C LEU A 220 17.33 -17.32 28.63
N ALA A 221 16.76 -16.29 29.25
CA ALA A 221 17.13 -15.87 30.60
C ALA A 221 16.87 -16.98 31.64
N VAL A 222 15.72 -17.64 31.58
CA VAL A 222 15.37 -18.78 32.46
C VAL A 222 16.32 -19.95 32.25
N LEU A 223 16.64 -20.31 31.00
CA LEU A 223 17.57 -21.39 30.68
C LEU A 223 18.97 -21.12 31.26
N VAL A 224 19.50 -19.90 31.09
CA VAL A 224 20.80 -19.50 31.63
C VAL A 224 20.84 -19.59 33.16
N LEU A 225 19.77 -19.14 33.85
CA LEU A 225 19.67 -19.27 35.31
C LEU A 225 19.69 -20.73 35.77
N ILE A 226 18.96 -21.62 35.09
CA ILE A 226 18.94 -23.06 35.39
C ILE A 226 20.34 -23.68 35.22
N VAL A 227 21.05 -23.33 34.15
CA VAL A 227 22.43 -23.81 33.90
C VAL A 227 23.40 -23.32 34.98
N ILE A 228 23.30 -22.06 35.41
CA ILE A 228 24.12 -21.50 36.50
C ILE A 228 23.83 -22.23 37.82
N LEU A 229 22.57 -22.44 38.18
CA LEU A 229 22.16 -23.19 39.37
C LEU A 229 22.72 -24.63 39.35
N ALA A 230 22.58 -25.33 38.23
CA ALA A 230 23.12 -26.69 38.06
C ALA A 230 24.65 -26.72 38.18
N TYR A 231 25.36 -25.76 37.58
CA TYR A 231 26.81 -25.64 37.68
C TYR A 231 27.27 -25.38 39.12
N LEU A 232 26.61 -24.46 39.85
CA LEU A 232 26.95 -24.16 41.24
C LEU A 232 26.76 -25.36 42.16
N ILE A 233 25.66 -26.12 41.99
CA ILE A 233 25.40 -27.36 42.75
C ILE A 233 26.45 -28.42 42.40
N GLY A 234 26.75 -28.63 41.12
CA GLY A 234 27.76 -29.59 40.67
C GLY A 234 29.16 -29.26 41.20
N ARG A 235 29.57 -27.99 41.12
CA ARG A 235 30.84 -27.49 41.65
C ARG A 235 30.94 -27.66 43.17
N ASN A 236 29.88 -27.33 43.90
CA ASN A 236 29.86 -27.47 45.36
C ASN A 236 30.04 -28.94 45.79
N ARG A 237 29.45 -29.89 45.04
CA ARG A 237 29.68 -31.33 45.27
C ARG A 237 31.09 -31.77 44.87
N SER A 238 31.68 -31.19 43.83
CA SER A 238 33.03 -31.56 43.38
C SER A 238 34.16 -31.13 44.33
N HIS A 239 33.94 -30.13 45.18
CA HIS A 239 34.92 -29.74 46.22
C HIS A 239 34.91 -30.64 47.47
N ALA A 240 33.94 -31.55 47.60
CA ALA A 240 33.87 -32.53 48.69
C ALA A 240 34.55 -33.88 48.37
N GLY A 241 35.42 -33.91 47.35
CA GLY A 241 35.97 -35.13 46.74
C GLY A 241 37.47 -35.37 46.91
N TYR A 242 38.13 -34.75 47.89
CA TYR A 242 39.54 -35.06 48.22
C TYR A 242 39.76 -35.11 49.74
N GLN A 243 39.20 -36.14 50.37
CA GLN A 243 39.73 -36.67 51.63
C GLN A 243 40.77 -37.74 51.26
N THR A 244 42.01 -37.52 51.66
CA THR A 244 43.11 -38.48 51.59
C THR A 244 42.87 -39.63 52.56
N ILE A 245 42.93 -40.87 52.05
CA ILE A 245 43.62 -42.06 52.59
C ILE A 245 43.75 -43.06 51.43
#